data_AF-A0A6P1BT44-F1
#
_entry.id   AF-A0A6P1BT44-F1
#
_cell.length_a   1.000
_cell.length_b   1.000
_cell.length_c   1.000
_cell.angle_alpha   90.00
_cell.angle_beta   90.00
_cell.angle_gamma   90.00
#
_symmetry.space_group_name_H-M   'P 1'
#
loop_
_entity.id
_entity.type
_entity.pdbx_description
1 polymer ?
#
loop_
_entity_poly.entity_id
_entity_poly.type
_entity_poly.pdbx_seq_one_letter_code
_entity_poly.pdbx_strand_id
1 'polypeptide(L)' 'MMEIGTTLHVRCVDNTLQRDILSVGRIYEVTKVHARDGYYEIGGLGRFSQSRFEPLSPDCQDEIA' A
#
# COMPACT_ATOMS: atom_id res chain seq x y z
N MET A 1 -6.55 12.72 -19.57
CA MET A 1 -5.66 11.54 -19.58
C MET A 1 -5.54 11.14 -18.12
N MET A 2 -6.27 10.13 -17.66
CA MET A 2 -6.19 9.69 -16.27
C MET A 2 -4.94 8.83 -16.16
N GLU A 3 -3.91 9.30 -15.45
CA GLU A 3 -2.82 8.44 -14.99
C GLU A 3 -3.47 7.31 -14.20
N ILE A 4 -3.48 6.10 -14.77
CA ILE A 4 -3.98 4.91 -14.09
C ILE A 4 -2.96 4.63 -13.00
N GLY A 5 -3.26 5.07 -11.78
CA GLY A 5 -2.40 4.80 -10.63
C GLY A 5 -2.15 3.30 -10.54
N THR A 6 -0.89 2.89 -10.44
CA THR A 6 -0.54 1.48 -10.35
C THR A 6 -1.06 0.94 -9.03
N THR A 7 -1.93 -0.06 -9.09
CA THR A 7 -2.41 -0.78 -7.92
C THR A 7 -1.31 -1.73 -7.43
N LEU A 8 -0.96 -1.65 -6.15
CA LEU A 8 0.10 -2.43 -5.53
C LEU A 8 -0.44 -3.06 -4.24
N HIS A 9 0.07 -4.24 -3.91
CA HIS A 9 -0.15 -4.82 -2.58
C HIS A 9 0.98 -4.39 -1.67
N VAL A 10 0.63 -3.88 -0.50
CA VAL A 10 1.61 -3.44 0.49
C VAL A 10 1.25 -4.01 1.86
N ARG A 11 2.26 -4.41 2.61
CA ARG A 11 2.08 -4.89 3.99
C ARG A 11 2.28 -3.73 4.95
N CYS A 12 1.31 -3.48 5.83
CA CYS A 12 1.49 -2.49 6.89
C CYS A 12 2.55 -3.02 7.88
N VAL A 13 3.67 -2.32 8.01
CA VAL A 13 4.75 -2.67 8.96
C VAL A 13 4.75 -1.77 10.18
N ASP A 14 4.18 -0.56 10.05
CA ASP A 14 4.06 0.40 11.14
C ASP A 14 2.68 1.08 11.15
N ASN A 15 2.01 1.02 12.30
CA ASN A 15 0.77 1.76 12.56
C ASN A 15 0.83 2.58 13.87
N THR A 16 2.03 2.85 14.39
CA THR A 16 2.20 3.48 15.72
C THR A 16 1.55 4.86 15.87
N LEU A 17 1.34 5.58 14.76
CA LEU A 17 0.86 6.96 14.76
C LEU A 17 -0.61 7.16 14.38
N GLN A 18 -1.31 6.15 13.85
CA GLN A 18 -2.74 6.27 13.53
C GLN A 18 -3.53 5.22 14.30
N ARG A 19 -4.25 5.67 15.33
CA ARG A 19 -5.18 4.84 16.10
C ARG A 19 -6.13 4.11 15.15
N ASP A 20 -6.01 2.79 15.08
CA ASP A 20 -7.01 1.82 14.61
C ASP A 20 -7.34 1.70 13.11
N ILE A 21 -6.78 2.50 12.20
CA ILE A 21 -7.20 2.41 10.78
C ILE A 21 -6.49 1.26 10.03
N LEU A 22 -5.23 0.98 10.36
CA LEU A 22 -4.44 -0.07 9.74
C LEU A 22 -3.98 -1.11 10.75
N SER A 23 -3.99 -2.37 10.34
CA SER A 23 -3.49 -3.47 11.16
C SER A 23 -2.08 -3.82 10.71
N VAL A 24 -1.12 -3.72 11.63
CA VAL A 24 0.27 -4.16 11.37
C VAL A 24 0.26 -5.64 10.99
N GLY A 25 1.03 -5.98 9.96
CA GLY A 25 1.13 -7.32 9.39
C GLY A 25 0.08 -7.62 8.31
N ARG A 26 -0.98 -6.81 8.18
CA ARG A 26 -2.03 -7.01 7.18
C ARG A 26 -1.63 -6.43 5.82
N ILE A 27 -2.07 -7.10 4.76
CA ILE A 27 -1.88 -6.69 3.36
C ILE A 27 -3.04 -5.79 2.95
N TYR A 28 -2.70 -4.67 2.33
CA TYR A 28 -3.64 -3.70 1.79
C TYR A 28 -3.36 -3.49 0.32
N GLU A 29 -4.44 -3.33 -0.45
CA GLU A 29 -4.37 -2.85 -1.83
C GLU A 29 -4.30 -1.33 -1.80
N VAL A 30 -3.24 -0.76 -2.40
CA VAL A 30 -3.03 0.67 -2.52
C VAL A 30 -2.96 1.08 -3.97
N THR A 31 -3.49 2.26 -4.27
CA THR A 31 -3.29 2.91 -5.56
C THR A 31 -2.17 3.93 -5.42
N LYS A 32 -1.11 3.76 -6.19
CA LYS A 32 -0.04 4.76 -6.27
C LYS A 32 -0.44 5.84 -7.26
N VAL A 33 -0.96 6.95 -6.74
CA VAL A 33 -1.42 8.08 -7.57
C VAL A 33 -0.24 8.78 -8.25
N HIS A 34 0.90 8.96 -7.56
CA HIS A 34 2.14 9.47 -8.15
C HIS A 34 3.39 8.88 -7.50
N ALA A 35 4.41 8.60 -8.32
CA ALA A 35 5.70 8.06 -7.85
C ALA A 35 6.43 9.00 -6.87
N ARG A 36 6.22 10.32 -6.98
CA ARG A 36 6.92 11.36 -6.22
C ARG A 36 6.25 11.79 -4.92
N ASP A 37 5.00 11.42 -4.70
CA ASP A 37 4.22 11.99 -3.60
C ASP A 37 4.62 11.40 -2.24
N GLY A 38 5.21 10.20 -2.21
CA GLY A 38 5.61 9.55 -0.95
C GLY A 38 4.44 9.03 -0.12
N TYR A 39 3.23 9.02 -0.69
CA TYR A 39 2.02 8.44 -0.08
C TYR A 39 1.43 7.33 -0.95
N TYR A 40 0.69 6.43 -0.29
CA TYR A 40 -0.18 5.42 -0.87
C TYR A 40 -1.63 5.77 -0.52
N GLU A 41 -2.54 5.61 -1.48
CA GLU A 41 -3.97 5.77 -1.24
C GLU A 41 -4.61 4.38 -1.09
N ILE A 42 -5.25 4.12 0.04
CA ILE A 42 -6.05 2.90 0.26
C ILE A 42 -7.51 3.26 0.05
N GLY A 43 -8.17 2.58 -0.89
CA GLY A 43 -9.57 2.76 -1.19
C GLY A 43 -10.44 2.63 0.07
N GLY A 44 -11.13 3.70 0.45
CA GLY A 44 -12.01 3.74 1.62
C GLY A 44 -11.34 3.99 2.97
N LEU A 45 -10.01 4.02 3.06
CA LEU A 45 -9.28 4.35 4.30
C LEU A 45 -8.52 5.69 4.21
N GLY A 46 -8.16 6.13 3.00
CA GLY A 46 -7.51 7.42 2.76
C GLY A 46 -6.04 7.30 2.35
N ARG A 47 -5.26 8.35 2.62
CA ARG A 47 -3.85 8.46 2.21
C ARG A 47 -2.89 8.22 3.37
N PHE A 48 -1.87 7.42 3.12
CA PHE A 48 -0.90 6.99 4.13
C PHE A 48 0.52 7.08 3.60
N SER A 49 1.49 7.37 4.47
CA SER A 49 2.89 7.52 4.06
C SER A 49 3.49 6.17 3.66
N GLN A 50 4.21 6.12 2.52
CA GLN A 50 4.81 4.89 1.99
C GLN A 50 5.79 4.24 2.97
N SER A 51 6.47 5.01 3.82
CA SER A 51 7.44 4.52 4.80
C SER A 51 6.85 3.55 5.83
N ARG A 52 5.53 3.48 5.94
CA ARG A 52 4.81 2.58 6.86
C ARG A 52 4.44 1.24 6.25
N PHE A 53 4.73 1.06 4.96
CA PHE A 53 4.38 -0.13 4.24
C PHE A 53 5.57 -0.70 3.50
N GLU A 54 5.59 -2.02 3.46
CA GLU A 54 6.52 -2.78 2.65
C GLU A 54 5.80 -3.19 1.35
N PRO A 55 6.25 -2.76 0.17
CA PRO A 55 5.66 -3.19 -1.08
C PRO A 55 5.92 -4.67 -1.30
N LEU A 56 4.85 -5.41 -1.54
CA LEU A 56 4.94 -6.80 -1.96
C LEU A 56 5.11 -6.81 -3.48
N SER A 57 6.25 -7.32 -3.93
CA SER A 57 6.48 -7.53 -5.36
C SER A 57 5.41 -8.49 -5.91
N PRO A 58 4.81 -8.20 -7.08
CA PRO A 58 3.86 -9.12 -7.72
C PRO A 58 4.50 -10.48 -8.06
N ASP A 59 5.83 -10.54 -8.11
CA ASP A 59 6.62 -11.75 -8.35
C ASP A 59 6.55 -12.80 -7.23
N CYS A 60 5.97 -12.47 -6.06
CA CYS A 60 5.79 -13.44 -4.97
C CYS A 60 4.49 -14.25 -5.08
N GLN A 61 3.71 -14.07 -6.16
CA GLN A 61 2.50 -14.86 -6.44
C GLN A 61 2.72 -16.04 -7.41
N ASP A 62 3.95 -16.28 -7.86
CA ASP A 62 4.29 -17.33 -8.84
C ASP A 62 5.17 -18.43 -8.20
N GLU A 63 4.72 -19.03 -7.10
CA GLU A 63 5.33 -20.27 -6.55
C GLU A 63 4.22 -21.19 -5.99
N ILE A 64 3.17 -21.44 -6.79
CA ILE A 64 2.31 -22.62 -6.60
C ILE A 64 1.94 -23.17 -7.98
N ALA A 65 2.90 -23.89 -8.59
CA ALA A 65 2.66 -24.83 -9.68
C ALA A 65 2.68 -26.26 -9.14
#